data_AF-A0A839I2R2-F1
#
_entry.id   AF-A0A839I2R2-F1
#
_cell.length_a   1.000
_cell.length_b   1.000
_cell.length_c   1.000
_cell.angle_alpha   90.00
_cell.angle_beta   90.00
_cell.angle_gamma   90.00
#
_symmetry.space_group_name_H-M   'P 1'
#
loop_
_entity.id
_entity.type
_entity.pdbx_description
1 polymer ?
#
loop_
_entity_poly.entity_id
_entity_poly.type
_entity_poly.pdbx_seq_one_letter_code
_entity_poly.pdbx_strand_id
1 'polypeptide(L)'
;MRKSDGRDLLTRIEGAQGVNFSASYFATPLIMPFLRGGISEGDVALYDKSLTAGVGYFGLLNDKNTLGFALNWSEVSEDLLGEFGVKQTDQITSEIYYNIAVNEFIQITPDLQYIKDPAFSNESSTWVIGLRARVII
;
A
#
# COMPACT_ATOMS: atom_id res chain seq x y z
N MET A 1 -35.13 26.21 -18.09
CA MET A 1 -33.77 25.70 -17.86
C MET A 1 -33.50 25.75 -16.36
N ARG A 2 -33.59 24.60 -15.68
CA ARG A 2 -33.64 24.49 -14.21
C ARG A 2 -32.21 24.53 -13.67
N LYS A 3 -31.90 25.50 -12.79
CA LYS A 3 -30.65 25.54 -12.03
C LYS A 3 -30.54 24.23 -11.22
N SER A 4 -29.48 23.45 -11.40
CA SER A 4 -29.18 22.33 -10.52
C SER A 4 -28.75 22.87 -9.18
N ASP A 5 -29.37 22.36 -8.13
CA ASP A 5 -29.13 22.70 -6.73
C ASP A 5 -27.87 21.93 -6.29
N GLY A 6 -26.99 22.56 -5.51
CA GLY A 6 -25.71 21.96 -5.05
C GLY A 6 -25.88 20.71 -4.18
N ARG A 7 -27.12 20.31 -3.91
CA ARG A 7 -27.51 19.07 -3.21
C ARG A 7 -27.46 17.82 -4.08
N ASP A 8 -27.49 17.95 -5.42
CA ASP A 8 -27.44 16.80 -6.35
C ASP A 8 -26.03 16.18 -6.47
N LEU A 9 -24.97 16.90 -6.07
CA LEU A 9 -23.58 16.41 -6.13
C LEU A 9 -23.27 15.37 -5.05
N LEU A 10 -23.92 15.45 -3.88
CA LEU A 10 -23.68 14.54 -2.75
C LEU A 10 -24.45 13.21 -2.88
N THR A 11 -25.43 13.13 -3.78
CA THR A 11 -26.25 11.93 -4.02
C THR A 11 -25.70 11.02 -5.12
N ARG A 12 -24.59 11.40 -5.77
CA ARG A 12 -24.03 10.70 -6.92
C ARG A 12 -22.65 10.09 -6.66
N ILE A 13 -22.27 9.90 -5.40
CA ILE A 13 -21.12 9.09 -5.03
C ILE A 13 -21.59 7.65 -5.03
N GLU A 14 -21.28 6.90 -6.08
CA GLU A 14 -21.44 5.44 -6.05
C GLU A 14 -20.41 4.87 -5.06
N GLY A 15 -20.86 4.02 -4.14
CA GLY A 15 -19.96 3.41 -3.15
C GLY A 15 -18.88 2.57 -3.85
N ALA A 16 -17.66 2.59 -3.34
CA ALA A 16 -16.57 1.78 -3.89
C ALA A 16 -16.66 0.31 -3.45
N GLN A 17 -16.26 -0.60 -4.35
CA GLN A 17 -16.14 -2.03 -4.09
C GLN A 17 -14.82 -2.58 -4.66
N GLY A 18 -14.38 -3.74 -4.19
CA GLY A 18 -13.16 -4.36 -4.72
C GLY A 18 -12.91 -5.77 -4.22
N VAL A 19 -11.93 -6.42 -4.84
CA VAL A 19 -11.47 -7.77 -4.50
C VAL A 19 -9.96 -7.73 -4.26
N ASN A 20 -9.49 -8.44 -3.24
CA ASN A 20 -8.08 -8.61 -2.96
C ASN A 20 -7.70 -10.10 -2.99
N PHE A 21 -6.54 -10.40 -3.54
CA PHE A 21 -5.92 -11.72 -3.51
C PHE A 21 -4.54 -11.65 -2.87
N SER A 22 -4.17 -12.71 -2.17
CA SER A 22 -2.83 -12.87 -1.62
C SER A 22 -2.38 -14.32 -1.71
N ALA A 23 -1.13 -14.52 -2.10
CA ALA A 23 -0.43 -15.79 -2.07
C ALA A 23 0.91 -15.61 -1.37
N SER A 24 1.24 -16.52 -0.46
CA SER A 24 2.53 -16.56 0.22
C SER A 24 2.88 -18.01 0.53
N TYR A 25 4.14 -18.36 0.38
CA TYR A 25 4.60 -19.71 0.62
C TYR A 25 6.04 -19.70 1.13
N PHE A 26 6.34 -20.50 2.15
CA PHE A 26 7.70 -20.71 2.64
C PHE A 26 8.46 -21.63 1.68
N ALA A 27 9.26 -21.03 0.78
CA ALA A 27 10.13 -21.75 -0.13
C ALA A 27 11.29 -22.45 0.61
N THR A 28 11.67 -21.89 1.75
CA THR A 28 12.56 -22.51 2.75
C THR A 28 12.04 -22.16 4.14
N PRO A 29 12.60 -22.72 5.23
CA PRO A 29 12.24 -22.30 6.59
C PRO A 29 12.52 -20.80 6.87
N LEU A 30 13.37 -20.15 6.06
CA LEU A 30 13.77 -18.76 6.26
C LEU A 30 13.23 -17.81 5.20
N ILE A 31 12.83 -18.29 4.01
CA ILE A 31 12.48 -17.43 2.88
C ILE A 31 11.02 -17.66 2.49
N MET A 32 10.23 -16.59 2.54
CA MET A 32 8.83 -16.57 2.15
C MET A 32 8.60 -15.51 1.06
N PRO A 33 8.65 -15.88 -0.23
CA PRO A 33 8.09 -15.04 -1.28
C PRO A 33 6.58 -14.83 -1.06
N PHE A 34 6.10 -13.66 -1.43
CA PHE A 34 4.68 -13.35 -1.43
C PHE A 34 4.28 -12.48 -2.62
N LEU A 35 3.01 -12.61 -2.99
CA LEU A 35 2.32 -11.81 -3.96
C LEU A 35 0.98 -11.36 -3.36
N ARG A 36 0.62 -10.11 -3.58
CA ARG A 36 -0.68 -9.54 -3.22
C ARG A 36 -1.16 -8.71 -4.39
N GLY A 37 -2.45 -8.67 -4.62
CA GLY A 37 -3.00 -7.71 -5.55
C GLY A 37 -4.46 -7.47 -5.29
N GLY A 38 -4.98 -6.40 -5.84
CA GLY A 38 -6.37 -6.06 -5.71
C GLY A 38 -6.85 -5.23 -6.87
N ILE A 39 -8.13 -5.31 -7.10
CA ILE A 39 -8.86 -4.45 -8.04
C ILE A 39 -10.01 -3.81 -7.29
N SER A 40 -10.27 -2.55 -7.59
CA SER A 40 -11.39 -1.79 -7.03
C SER A 40 -12.03 -0.90 -8.08
N GLU A 41 -13.31 -0.60 -7.87
CA GLU A 41 -14.14 0.25 -8.72
C GLU A 41 -14.94 1.22 -7.84
N GLY A 42 -15.19 2.42 -8.34
CA GLY A 42 -16.10 3.41 -7.75
C GLY A 42 -15.42 4.73 -7.34
N ASP A 43 -16.24 5.78 -7.21
CA ASP A 43 -15.85 7.19 -7.11
C ASP A 43 -14.92 7.56 -5.93
N VAL A 44 -14.71 6.64 -4.98
CA VAL A 44 -13.87 6.86 -3.79
C VAL A 44 -12.72 5.85 -3.66
N ALA A 45 -12.50 5.00 -4.66
CA ALA A 45 -11.36 4.08 -4.67
C ALA A 45 -10.06 4.86 -4.89
N LEU A 46 -9.05 4.67 -4.04
CA LEU A 46 -7.74 5.33 -4.21
C LEU A 46 -6.95 4.78 -5.39
N TYR A 47 -7.11 3.49 -5.66
CA TYR A 47 -6.43 2.78 -6.74
C TYR A 47 -7.42 1.84 -7.42
N ASP A 48 -7.39 1.78 -8.74
CA ASP A 48 -8.22 0.82 -9.48
C ASP A 48 -7.57 -0.56 -9.49
N LYS A 49 -6.24 -0.60 -9.50
CA LYS A 49 -5.46 -1.84 -9.47
C LYS A 49 -4.23 -1.69 -8.58
N SER A 50 -3.86 -2.75 -7.90
CA SER A 50 -2.58 -2.84 -7.20
C SER A 50 -1.99 -4.24 -7.32
N LEU A 51 -0.67 -4.32 -7.45
CA LEU A 51 0.10 -5.55 -7.43
C LEU A 51 1.36 -5.34 -6.59
N THR A 52 1.55 -6.19 -5.59
CA THR A 52 2.70 -6.18 -4.69
C THR A 52 3.37 -7.54 -4.73
N ALA A 53 4.67 -7.56 -5.00
CA ALA A 53 5.50 -8.74 -4.87
C ALA A 53 6.62 -8.47 -3.87
N GLY A 54 7.00 -9.48 -3.10
CA GLY A 54 8.07 -9.31 -2.13
C GLY A 54 8.56 -10.61 -1.55
N VAL A 55 9.51 -10.48 -0.62
CA VAL A 55 10.12 -11.59 0.09
C VAL A 55 10.31 -11.23 1.56
N GLY A 56 9.97 -12.16 2.44
CA GLY A 56 10.34 -12.13 3.85
C GLY A 56 11.49 -13.09 4.12
N TYR A 57 12.54 -12.60 4.77
CA TYR A 57 13.63 -13.39 5.34
C TYR A 57 13.46 -13.44 6.86
N PHE A 58 13.17 -14.62 7.38
CA PHE A 58 12.91 -14.89 8.79
C PHE A 58 14.19 -15.35 9.50
N GLY A 59 14.32 -15.01 10.77
CA GLY A 59 15.41 -15.51 11.61
C GLY A 59 16.72 -14.70 11.53
N LEU A 60 16.74 -13.57 10.82
CA LEU A 60 17.94 -12.72 10.76
C LEU A 60 18.23 -12.11 12.13
N LEU A 61 19.42 -12.36 12.69
CA LEU A 61 19.90 -11.96 14.04
C LEU A 61 19.12 -12.56 15.23
N ASN A 62 17.84 -12.88 15.07
CA ASN A 62 17.00 -13.54 16.05
C ASN A 62 15.90 -14.34 15.33
N ASP A 63 15.53 -15.49 15.88
CA ASP A 63 14.54 -16.44 15.34
C ASP A 63 13.14 -15.85 15.17
N LYS A 64 12.81 -14.79 15.91
CA LYS A 64 11.52 -14.10 15.86
C LYS A 64 11.51 -12.87 14.94
N ASN A 65 12.65 -12.50 14.37
CA ASN A 65 12.77 -11.31 13.53
C ASN A 65 12.50 -11.62 12.06
N THR A 66 12.11 -10.60 11.30
CA THR A 66 11.86 -10.72 9.85
C THR A 66 12.35 -9.49 9.11
N LEU A 67 13.23 -9.67 8.13
CA LEU A 67 13.59 -8.66 7.15
C LEU A 67 12.68 -8.84 5.93
N GLY A 68 11.97 -7.80 5.52
CA GLY A 68 11.12 -7.83 4.34
C GLY A 68 11.57 -6.84 3.28
N PHE A 69 11.40 -7.22 2.03
CA PHE A 69 11.49 -6.32 0.88
C PHE A 69 10.28 -6.52 -0.02
N ALA A 70 9.72 -5.42 -0.52
CA ALA A 70 8.56 -5.43 -1.39
C ALA A 70 8.64 -4.38 -2.48
N LEU A 71 8.04 -4.69 -3.63
CA LEU A 71 7.73 -3.77 -4.71
C LEU A 71 6.22 -3.78 -4.90
N ASN A 72 5.62 -2.59 -4.97
CA ASN A 72 4.23 -2.35 -5.27
C ASN A 72 4.13 -1.48 -6.52
N TRP A 73 3.27 -1.89 -7.44
CA TRP A 73 2.73 -1.03 -8.50
C TRP A 73 1.25 -0.84 -8.23
N SER A 74 0.76 0.39 -8.38
CA SER A 74 -0.65 0.71 -8.24
C SER A 74 -1.09 1.72 -9.30
N GLU A 75 -2.25 1.50 -9.88
CA GLU A 75 -2.91 2.36 -10.85
C GLU A 75 -3.89 3.27 -10.09
N VAL A 76 -3.71 4.59 -10.17
CA VAL A 76 -4.53 5.59 -9.46
C VAL A 76 -5.87 5.71 -10.15
N SER A 77 -6.96 5.78 -9.37
CA SER A 77 -8.31 5.82 -9.92
C SER A 77 -8.55 7.04 -10.81
N GLU A 78 -9.15 6.82 -11.99
CA GLU A 78 -9.44 7.88 -12.97
C GLU A 78 -10.38 8.96 -12.41
N ASP A 79 -11.31 8.57 -11.55
CA ASP A 79 -12.26 9.50 -10.91
C ASP A 79 -11.55 10.48 -9.97
N LEU A 80 -10.48 10.02 -9.29
CA LEU A 80 -9.63 10.88 -8.45
C LEU A 80 -8.71 11.79 -9.27
N LEU A 81 -8.30 11.39 -10.48
CA LEU A 81 -7.54 12.24 -11.39
C LEU A 81 -8.32 13.51 -11.74
N GLY A 82 -9.62 13.36 -12.01
CA GLY A 82 -10.52 14.46 -12.37
C GLY A 82 -10.88 15.37 -11.21
N GLU A 83 -11.16 14.82 -10.02
CA GLU A 83 -11.67 15.61 -8.89
C GLU A 83 -10.57 16.26 -8.04
N PHE A 84 -9.42 15.61 -7.88
CA PHE A 84 -8.35 16.08 -6.99
C PHE A 84 -7.11 16.61 -7.74
N GLY A 85 -7.15 16.67 -9.08
CA GLY A 85 -6.06 17.17 -9.90
C GLY A 85 -4.80 16.29 -9.82
N VAL A 86 -4.97 15.00 -9.53
CA VAL A 86 -3.90 14.01 -9.57
C VAL A 86 -3.45 13.85 -11.02
N LYS A 87 -2.14 13.96 -11.26
CA LYS A 87 -1.56 13.93 -12.62
C LYS A 87 -1.00 12.57 -13.02
N GLN A 88 -0.81 11.68 -12.05
CA GLN A 88 -0.05 10.44 -12.22
C GLN A 88 -1.02 9.27 -12.27
N THR A 89 -0.92 8.48 -13.34
CA THR A 89 -1.76 7.30 -13.57
C THR A 89 -1.27 6.10 -12.78
N ASP A 90 0.03 6.03 -12.54
CA ASP A 90 0.69 4.89 -11.90
C ASP A 90 1.64 5.36 -10.80
N GLN A 91 1.70 4.61 -9.71
CA GLN A 91 2.66 4.78 -8.63
C GLN A 91 3.45 3.50 -8.42
N ILE A 92 4.77 3.60 -8.27
CA ILE A 92 5.62 2.49 -7.86
C ILE A 92 6.19 2.76 -6.48
N THR A 93 6.02 1.83 -5.56
CA THR A 93 6.58 1.90 -4.20
C THR A 93 7.51 0.72 -3.96
N SER A 94 8.71 0.97 -3.47
CA SER A 94 9.54 -0.08 -2.88
C SER A 94 9.66 0.14 -1.38
N GLU A 95 9.67 -0.95 -0.62
CA GLU A 95 9.79 -0.91 0.84
C GLU A 95 10.81 -1.96 1.28
N ILE A 96 11.68 -1.57 2.20
CA ILE A 96 12.44 -2.49 3.04
C ILE A 96 12.08 -2.23 4.49
N TYR A 97 11.82 -3.29 5.25
CA TYR A 97 11.48 -3.19 6.67
C TYR A 97 12.16 -4.29 7.48
N TYR A 98 12.42 -4.03 8.76
CA TYR A 98 12.96 -5.04 9.66
C TYR A 98 12.10 -5.14 10.92
N ASN A 99 11.29 -6.19 11.03
CA ASN A 99 10.47 -6.44 12.20
C ASN A 99 11.29 -7.11 13.31
N ILE A 100 11.36 -6.45 14.46
CA ILE A 100 12.12 -6.87 15.64
C ILE A 100 11.13 -7.22 16.75
N ALA A 101 11.14 -8.47 17.18
CA ALA A 101 10.41 -8.89 18.38
C ALA A 101 11.26 -8.58 19.61
N VAL A 102 11.04 -7.41 20.22
CA VAL A 102 11.78 -6.96 21.41
C VAL A 102 11.52 -7.90 22.59
N ASN A 103 10.26 -8.28 22.76
CA ASN A 103 9.81 -9.31 23.70
C ASN A 103 8.46 -9.89 23.21
N GLU A 104 7.76 -10.66 24.05
CA GLU A 104 6.48 -11.27 23.70
C GLU A 104 5.30 -10.27 23.59
N PHE A 105 5.47 -9.04 24.08
CA PHE A 105 4.45 -7.99 24.09
C PHE A 105 4.72 -6.86 23.08
N ILE A 106 5.98 -6.66 22.69
CA ILE A 106 6.41 -5.49 21.91
C ILE A 106 7.17 -5.91 20.67
N GLN A 107 6.74 -5.38 19.53
CA GLN A 107 7.48 -5.43 18.27
C GLN A 107 7.74 -4.02 17.73
N ILE A 108 8.91 -3.83 17.13
CA ILE A 108 9.32 -2.57 16.50
C ILE A 108 9.77 -2.87 15.07
N THR A 109 9.30 -2.08 14.12
CA THR A 109 9.60 -2.22 12.71
C THR A 109 10.01 -0.87 12.12
N PRO A 110 11.31 -0.55 12.04
CA PRO A 110 11.78 0.49 11.14
C PRO A 110 11.55 0.07 9.68
N ASP A 111 11.22 1.04 8.85
CA ASP A 111 11.05 0.88 7.41
C ASP A 111 11.61 2.06 6.63
N LEU A 112 12.03 1.78 5.39
CA LEU A 112 12.44 2.77 4.41
C LEU A 112 11.69 2.48 3.12
N GLN A 113 11.02 3.50 2.60
CA GLN A 113 10.23 3.41 1.38
C GLN A 113 10.73 4.42 0.35
N TYR A 114 10.77 3.99 -0.91
CA TYR A 114 10.94 4.86 -2.06
C TYR A 114 9.68 4.82 -2.91
N ILE A 115 9.10 5.98 -3.16
CA ILE A 115 7.89 6.14 -3.97
C ILE A 115 8.27 6.91 -5.22
N LYS A 116 8.14 6.28 -6.38
CA LYS A 116 8.25 6.91 -7.70
C LYS A 116 6.86 7.29 -8.16
N ASP A 117 6.74 8.47 -8.74
CA ASP A 117 5.50 8.96 -9.31
C ASP A 117 4.35 9.00 -8.26
N PRO A 118 4.57 9.66 -7.10
CA PRO A 118 3.57 9.73 -6.03
C PRO A 118 2.27 10.39 -6.50
N ALA A 119 1.14 9.70 -6.33
CA ALA A 119 -0.17 10.13 -6.79
C ALA A 119 -0.54 11.54 -6.31
N PHE A 120 -0.25 11.87 -5.04
CA PHE A 120 -0.64 13.12 -4.40
C PHE A 120 0.51 14.13 -4.27
N SER A 121 1.45 14.14 -5.21
CA SER A 121 2.58 15.08 -5.20
C SER A 121 3.00 15.50 -6.62
N ASN A 122 3.62 16.68 -6.73
CA ASN A 122 4.21 17.18 -7.97
C ASN A 122 5.67 16.75 -8.16
N GLU A 123 6.27 16.11 -7.16
CA GLU A 123 7.64 15.59 -7.22
C GLU A 123 7.69 14.28 -8.01
N SER A 124 8.80 14.03 -8.71
CA SER A 124 9.00 12.78 -9.46
C SER A 124 9.21 11.56 -8.55
N SER A 125 9.67 11.78 -7.33
CA SER A 125 9.86 10.72 -6.34
C SER A 125 9.98 11.27 -4.92
N THR A 126 9.82 10.39 -3.94
CA THR A 126 10.05 10.72 -2.52
C THR A 126 10.60 9.53 -1.75
N TRP A 127 11.29 9.83 -0.66
CA TRP A 127 11.76 8.86 0.32
C TRP A 127 10.98 9.03 1.62
N VAL A 128 10.54 7.93 2.21
CA VAL A 128 9.84 7.92 3.49
C VAL A 128 10.59 7.02 4.45
N ILE A 129 10.88 7.54 5.64
CA ILE A 129 11.46 6.77 6.75
C ILE A 129 10.37 6.58 7.79
N GLY A 130 10.08 5.34 8.14
CA GLY A 130 9.00 4.95 9.04
C GLY A 130 9.49 4.19 10.27
N LEU A 131 8.69 4.26 11.33
CA LEU A 131 8.83 3.41 12.50
C LEU A 131 7.44 2.96 12.96
N ARG A 132 7.20 1.66 12.93
CA ARG A 132 5.96 1.03 13.41
C ARG A 132 6.22 0.32 14.73
N ALA A 133 5.32 0.49 15.69
CA ALA A 133 5.33 -0.27 16.94
C ALA A 133 4.04 -1.09 17.06
N ARG A 134 4.16 -2.31 17.58
CA ARG A 134 3.02 -3.16 17.93
C ARG A 134 3.12 -3.55 19.39
N VAL A 135 2.05 -3.29 20.14
CA VAL A 135 1.88 -3.69 21.53
C VAL A 135 0.76 -4.70 21.61
N ILE A 136 1.02 -5.82 22.27
CA ILE A 136 0.06 -6.90 22.53
C ILE A 136 -0.31 -6.80 24.01
N ILE A 137 -1.61 -6.68 24.29
CA ILE A 137 -2.21 -6.53 25.62
C ILE A 137 -3.16 -7.70 25.85
#